data_AF-A0A1B6KWH7-F1
#
_entry.id   AF-A0A1B6KWH7-F1
#
_cell.length_a   1.000
_cell.length_b   1.000
_cell.length_c   1.000
_cell.angle_alpha   90.00
_cell.angle_beta   90.00
_cell.angle_gamma   90.00
#
_symmetry.space_group_name_H-M   'P 1'
#
loop_
_entity.id
_entity.type
_entity.pdbx_description
1 polymer ?
#
loop_
_entity_poly.entity_id
_entity_poly.type
_entity_poly.pdbx_seq_one_letter_code
_entity_poly.pdbx_strand_id
1 'polypeptide(L)'
;VDIFNANVRIMMDQLEKEVGKEKFDIAPYVDKCTLDVICETAMATSIDAQLNEESQFTKSLKVVSNAVLMRTFKPWLFPELTFNLSSIGRDFSKNLEYINSFVDKVQNSVTCS
;
A
#
# COMPACT_ATOMS: atom_id res chain seq x y z
N VAL A 1 11.66 -1.66 -16.80
CA VAL A 1 12.57 -0.61 -16.26
C VAL A 1 11.91 0.76 -16.33
N ASP A 2 11.08 1.04 -17.35
CA ASP A 2 10.47 2.36 -17.55
C ASP A 2 9.50 2.77 -16.43
N ILE A 3 8.63 1.85 -15.96
CA ILE A 3 7.72 2.08 -14.81
C ILE A 3 8.49 2.48 -13.55
N PHE A 4 9.57 1.74 -13.25
CA PHE A 4 10.42 2.03 -12.10
C PHE A 4 11.06 3.42 -12.21
N ASN A 5 11.65 3.75 -13.37
CA ASN A 5 12.27 5.06 -13.59
C ASN A 5 11.27 6.21 -13.54
N ALA A 6 10.04 6.01 -14.01
CA ALA A 6 8.98 7.01 -13.93
C ALA A 6 8.58 7.30 -12.47
N ASN A 7 8.34 6.25 -11.68
CA ASN A 7 7.99 6.40 -10.27
C ASN A 7 9.13 6.99 -9.43
N VAL A 8 10.37 6.61 -9.70
CA VAL A 8 11.54 7.19 -9.02
C VAL A 8 11.66 8.68 -9.31
N ARG A 9 11.34 9.15 -10.52
CA ARG A 9 11.33 10.60 -10.82
C ARG A 9 10.31 11.34 -9.96
N ILE A 10 9.10 10.81 -9.81
CA ILE A 10 8.08 11.38 -8.92
C ILE A 10 8.62 11.45 -7.48
N MET A 11 9.29 10.39 -7.00
CA MET A 11 9.91 10.38 -5.68
C MET A 11 10.97 11.48 -5.53
N MET A 12 11.80 11.68 -6.56
CA MET A 12 12.80 12.76 -6.57
C MET A 12 12.16 14.14 -6.48
N ASP A 13 11.09 14.39 -7.24
CA ASP A 13 10.34 15.64 -7.16
C ASP A 13 9.75 15.86 -5.75
N GLN A 14 9.31 14.79 -5.07
CA GLN A 14 8.85 14.89 -3.69
C GLN A 14 9.99 15.18 -2.70
N LEU A 15 11.19 14.64 -2.93
CA LEU A 15 12.37 14.88 -2.09
C LEU A 15 12.94 16.28 -2.24
N GLU A 16 12.65 17.01 -3.32
CA GLU A 16 13.06 18.41 -3.45
C GLU A 16 12.55 19.28 -2.28
N LYS A 17 11.41 18.91 -1.67
CA LYS A 17 10.84 19.57 -0.48
C LYS A 17 11.70 19.44 0.78
N GLU A 18 12.61 18.48 0.79
CA GLU A 18 13.50 18.19 1.93
C GLU A 18 14.87 18.88 1.77
N VAL A 19 15.15 19.53 0.63
CA VAL A 19 16.41 20.24 0.37
C VAL A 19 16.59 21.37 1.38
N GLY A 20 17.79 21.43 1.98
CA GLY A 20 18.15 22.44 2.98
C GLY A 20 17.77 22.07 4.41
N LYS A 21 17.06 20.96 4.64
CA LYS A 21 16.87 20.41 5.99
C LYS A 21 18.13 19.65 6.42
N GLU A 22 18.45 19.74 7.71
CA GLU A 22 19.61 19.02 8.30
C GLU A 22 19.42 17.49 8.27
N LYS A 23 18.18 17.03 8.43
CA LYS A 23 17.80 15.62 8.40
C LYS A 23 16.32 15.46 8.07
N PHE A 24 15.97 14.34 7.44
CA PHE A 24 14.60 13.92 7.17
C PHE A 24 14.53 12.39 7.16
N ASP A 25 13.32 11.84 7.27
CA ASP A 25 13.08 10.40 7.15
C ASP A 25 12.76 10.06 5.68
N ILE A 26 13.58 9.19 5.08
CA ILE A 26 13.42 8.76 3.68
C ILE A 26 12.44 7.60 3.55
N ALA A 27 12.19 6.84 4.62
CA ALA A 27 11.39 5.61 4.57
C ALA A 27 9.99 5.83 3.96
N PRO A 28 9.23 6.89 4.33
CA PRO A 28 7.92 7.14 3.74
C PRO A 28 7.95 7.37 2.22
N TYR A 29 9.03 7.94 1.68
CA TYR A 29 9.16 8.19 0.23
C TYR A 29 9.43 6.89 -0.51
N VAL A 30 10.32 6.05 0.02
CA VAL A 30 10.66 4.75 -0.56
C VAL A 30 9.48 3.79 -0.48
N ASP A 31 8.77 3.75 0.64
CA ASP A 31 7.60 2.88 0.83
C ASP A 31 6.49 3.22 -0.19
N LYS A 32 6.21 4.52 -0.39
CA LYS A 32 5.22 4.99 -1.38
C LYS A 32 5.64 4.71 -2.81
N CYS A 33 6.90 5.02 -3.17
CA CYS A 33 7.42 4.73 -4.50
C CYS A 33 7.38 3.23 -4.80
N THR A 34 7.72 2.40 -3.81
CA THR A 34 7.67 0.94 -3.95
C THR A 34 6.23 0.47 -4.18
N LEU A 35 5.28 1.03 -3.44
CA LEU A 35 3.87 0.68 -3.60
C LEU A 35 3.34 1.04 -4.99
N ASP A 36 3.62 2.25 -5.49
CA ASP A 36 3.21 2.67 -6.83
C ASP A 36 3.84 1.78 -7.91
N VAL A 37 5.13 1.44 -7.80
CA VAL A 37 5.80 0.53 -8.75
C VAL A 37 5.12 -0.84 -8.77
N ILE A 38 4.78 -1.42 -7.61
CA ILE A 38 4.11 -2.72 -7.52
C ILE A 38 2.71 -2.64 -8.13
N CYS A 39 1.92 -1.63 -7.75
CA CYS A 39 0.56 -1.46 -8.24
C CYS A 39 0.52 -1.18 -9.74
N GLU A 40 1.41 -0.33 -10.27
CA GLU A 40 1.47 -0.05 -11.70
C GLU A 40 1.96 -1.25 -12.51
N THR A 41 2.92 -2.01 -11.98
CA THR A 41 3.40 -3.24 -12.62
C THR A 41 2.33 -4.34 -12.63
N ALA A 42 1.60 -4.51 -11.53
CA ALA A 42 0.61 -5.59 -11.39
C ALA A 42 -0.77 -5.26 -11.97
N MET A 43 -1.22 -4.01 -11.82
CA MET A 43 -2.58 -3.55 -12.11
C MET A 43 -2.65 -2.66 -13.35
N ALA A 44 -1.52 -2.37 -14.00
CA ALA A 44 -1.40 -1.45 -15.13
C ALA A 44 -1.98 -0.05 -14.86
N THR A 45 -2.09 0.34 -13.58
CA THR A 45 -2.55 1.66 -13.15
C THR A 45 -1.68 2.17 -12.02
N SER A 46 -1.45 3.48 -12.00
CA SER A 46 -1.00 4.17 -10.81
C SER A 46 -2.16 4.26 -9.80
N ILE A 47 -1.85 4.07 -8.52
CA ILE A 47 -2.75 4.39 -7.40
C ILE A 47 -2.40 5.74 -6.76
N ASP A 48 -1.40 6.42 -7.31
CA ASP A 48 -0.87 7.72 -6.89
C ASP A 48 -0.53 7.78 -5.40
N ALA A 49 0.04 6.72 -4.82
CA ALA A 49 0.40 6.66 -3.40
C ALA A 49 1.45 7.72 -3.01
N GLN A 50 2.33 8.09 -3.94
CA GLN A 50 3.30 9.18 -3.74
C GLN A 50 2.67 10.58 -3.69
N LEU A 51 1.50 10.78 -4.28
CA LEU A 51 0.84 12.09 -4.41
C LEU A 51 -0.43 12.22 -3.56
N ASN A 52 -1.11 11.11 -3.27
CA ASN A 52 -2.38 11.04 -2.55
C ASN A 52 -2.32 10.02 -1.40
N GLU A 53 -1.54 10.40 -0.38
CA GLU A 53 -1.22 9.58 0.78
C GLU A 53 -2.45 9.12 1.60
N GLU A 54 -3.55 9.87 1.52
CA GLU A 54 -4.75 9.69 2.34
C GLU A 54 -5.84 8.83 1.68
N SER A 55 -5.53 8.20 0.53
CA SER A 55 -6.50 7.34 -0.14
C SER A 55 -6.98 6.21 0.78
N GLN A 56 -8.24 5.82 0.65
CA GLN A 56 -8.79 4.71 1.42
C GLN A 56 -8.05 3.40 1.11
N PHE A 57 -7.48 3.26 -0.09
CA PHE A 57 -6.65 2.11 -0.47
C PHE A 57 -5.35 2.04 0.32
N THR A 58 -4.55 3.11 0.36
CA THR A 58 -3.27 3.14 1.10
C THR A 58 -3.49 2.91 2.59
N LYS A 59 -4.54 3.49 3.17
CA LYS A 59 -4.93 3.26 4.57
C LYS A 59 -5.32 1.81 4.83
N SER A 60 -6.16 1.23 3.97
CA SER A 60 -6.60 -0.17 4.11
C SER A 60 -5.42 -1.12 3.99
N LEU A 61 -4.51 -0.87 3.05
CA LEU A 61 -3.32 -1.68 2.84
C LEU A 61 -2.40 -1.64 4.06
N LYS A 62 -2.19 -0.46 4.66
CA LYS A 62 -1.40 -0.32 5.90
C LYS A 62 -1.98 -1.13 7.06
N VAL A 63 -3.31 -1.14 7.22
CA VAL A 63 -3.98 -1.96 8.24
C VAL A 63 -3.77 -3.45 7.98
N VAL A 64 -3.97 -3.89 6.74
CA VAL A 64 -3.77 -5.28 6.33
C VAL A 64 -2.32 -5.72 6.54
N SER A 65 -1.34 -4.95 6.06
CA SER A 65 0.09 -5.23 6.25
C SER A 65 0.48 -5.32 7.72
N ASN A 66 0.00 -4.40 8.55
CA ASN A 66 0.27 -4.45 10.00
C ASN A 66 -0.37 -5.68 10.66
N ALA A 67 -1.59 -6.05 10.27
CA ALA A 67 -2.24 -7.26 10.77
C ALA A 67 -1.49 -8.53 10.35
N VAL A 68 -0.94 -8.59 9.13
CA VAL A 68 -0.08 -9.69 8.67
C VAL A 68 1.17 -9.78 9.53
N LEU A 69 1.90 -8.68 9.72
CA LEU A 69 3.10 -8.64 10.57
C LEU A 69 2.78 -9.10 12.01
N MET A 70 1.68 -8.60 12.57
CA MET A 70 1.22 -8.99 13.90
C MET A 70 0.88 -10.48 13.97
N ARG A 71 0.25 -11.03 12.93
CA ARG A 71 -0.05 -12.47 12.85
C ARG A 71 1.24 -13.27 12.74
N THR A 72 2.26 -12.81 12.00
CA THR A 72 3.57 -13.47 11.88
C THR A 72 4.30 -13.57 13.21
N PHE A 73 4.30 -12.51 14.03
CA PHE A 73 5.05 -12.48 15.29
C PHE A 73 4.28 -12.99 16.51
N LYS A 74 2.97 -13.28 16.38
CA LYS A 74 2.12 -13.72 17.50
C LYS A 74 1.53 -15.11 17.23
N PRO A 75 2.17 -16.19 17.73
CA PRO A 75 1.72 -17.57 17.50
C PRO A 75 0.26 -17.84 17.89
N TRP A 76 -0.27 -17.15 18.90
CA TRP A 76 -1.68 -17.27 19.31
C TRP A 76 -2.69 -16.66 18.31
N LEU A 77 -2.22 -15.93 17.29
CA LEU A 77 -3.03 -15.47 16.15
C LEU A 77 -2.90 -16.39 14.92
N PHE A 78 -2.12 -17.48 14.99
CA PHE A 78 -2.01 -18.40 13.86
C PHE A 78 -3.33 -19.13 13.56
N PRO A 79 -4.05 -19.70 14.57
CA PRO A 79 -5.32 -20.34 14.30
C PRO A 79 -6.34 -19.34 13.77
N GLU A 80 -7.08 -19.76 12.74
CA GLU A 80 -8.02 -18.89 12.05
C GLU A 80 -9.17 -18.44 12.96
N LEU A 81 -9.67 -19.34 13.81
CA LEU A 81 -10.73 -19.01 14.77
C LEU A 81 -10.30 -17.89 15.74
N THR A 82 -9.11 -18.01 16.34
CA THR A 82 -8.60 -17.01 17.28
C THR A 82 -8.30 -15.68 16.60
N PHE A 83 -7.82 -15.72 15.35
CA PHE A 83 -7.60 -14.52 14.55
C PHE A 83 -8.92 -13.82 14.23
N ASN A 84 -9.90 -14.53 13.68
CA ASN A 84 -11.20 -13.97 13.26
C ASN A 84 -12.02 -13.41 14.44
N LEU A 85 -11.86 -13.98 15.65
CA LEU A 85 -12.48 -13.46 16.87
C LEU A 85 -11.76 -12.23 17.46
N SER A 86 -10.52 -11.97 17.06
CA SER A 86 -9.76 -10.79 17.52
C SER A 86 -10.20 -9.52 16.80
N SER A 87 -9.93 -8.35 17.40
CA SER A 87 -10.12 -7.06 16.70
C SER A 87 -9.24 -6.96 15.45
N ILE A 88 -8.01 -7.46 15.52
CA ILE A 88 -7.04 -7.48 14.41
C ILE A 88 -7.61 -8.25 13.21
N GLY A 89 -8.19 -9.43 13.44
CA GLY A 89 -8.79 -10.22 12.37
C GLY A 89 -10.02 -9.56 11.75
N ARG A 90 -10.87 -8.92 12.56
CA ARG A 90 -12.01 -8.14 12.04
C ARG A 90 -11.57 -6.97 11.18
N ASP A 91 -10.58 -6.20 11.64
CA ASP A 91 -10.04 -5.07 10.88
C ASP A 91 -9.35 -5.55 9.60
N PHE A 92 -8.58 -6.64 9.67
CA PHE A 92 -7.96 -7.27 8.51
C PHE A 92 -9.01 -7.64 7.46
N SER A 93 -10.05 -8.39 7.83
CA SER A 93 -11.07 -8.87 6.88
C SER A 93 -11.81 -7.71 6.21
N LYS A 94 -12.21 -6.69 6.97
CA LYS A 94 -12.90 -5.51 6.44
C LYS A 94 -12.04 -4.73 5.44
N ASN A 95 -10.77 -4.51 5.76
CA ASN A 95 -9.87 -3.75 4.89
C ASN A 95 -9.44 -4.57 3.66
N LEU A 96 -9.28 -5.89 3.83
CA LEU A 96 -8.99 -6.79 2.71
C LEU A 96 -10.15 -6.86 1.71
N GLU A 97 -11.40 -6.88 2.19
CA GLU A 97 -12.59 -6.84 1.32
C GLU A 97 -12.63 -5.55 0.48
N TYR A 98 -12.30 -4.41 1.10
CA TYR A 98 -12.17 -3.14 0.37
C TYR A 98 -11.05 -3.18 -0.68
N ILE A 99 -9.87 -3.68 -0.31
CA ILE A 99 -8.74 -3.81 -1.25
C ILE A 99 -9.11 -4.67 -2.44
N ASN A 100 -9.72 -5.84 -2.21
CA ASN A 100 -10.14 -6.73 -3.29
C ASN A 100 -11.16 -6.03 -4.21
N SER A 101 -12.15 -5.35 -3.63
CA SER A 101 -13.15 -4.57 -4.39
C SER A 101 -12.50 -3.47 -5.23
N PHE A 102 -11.48 -2.80 -4.69
CA PHE A 102 -10.72 -1.78 -5.41
C PHE A 102 -9.93 -2.39 -6.58
N VAL A 103 -9.22 -3.50 -6.33
CA VAL A 103 -8.46 -4.23 -7.35
C VAL A 103 -9.37 -4.69 -8.49
N ASP A 104 -10.51 -5.30 -8.17
CA ASP A 104 -11.50 -5.75 -9.16
C ASP A 104 -12.02 -4.59 -10.01
N LYS A 105 -12.35 -3.45 -9.38
CA LYS A 105 -12.83 -2.26 -10.09
C LYS A 105 -11.78 -1.72 -11.06
N VAL A 106 -10.53 -1.61 -10.61
CA VAL A 106 -9.42 -1.15 -11.44
C VAL A 106 -9.23 -2.10 -12.62
N GLN A 107 -9.11 -3.40 -12.36
CA GLN A 107 -8.81 -4.38 -13.38
C GLN A 107 -9.91 -4.41 -14.47
N ASN A 108 -11.18 -4.33 -14.07
CA ASN A 108 -12.31 -4.26 -15.00
C ASN A 108 -12.35 -2.95 -15.82
N SER A 109 -11.83 -1.85 -15.30
CA SER A 109 -11.73 -0.58 -16.03
C SER A 109 -10.66 -0.66 -17.13
N VAL A 110 -9.58 -1.41 -16.88
CA VAL A 110 -8.49 -1.63 -17.85
C VAL A 110 -8.92 -2.61 -18.96
N THR A 111 -9.62 -3.71 -18.65
CA THR A 111 -10.07 -4.67 -19.68
C THR A 111 -11.18 -4.14 -20.60
N CYS A 112 -11.90 -3.08 -20.20
CA CYS A 112 -12.92 -2.43 -21.03
C CYS A 112 -12.37 -1.29 -21.91
N SER A 113 -11.07 -0.97 -21.82
CA SER A 113 -10.39 0.05 -22.63
C SER A 113 -9.61 -0.58 -23.78
#